data_AF-A0A261CJA0-F1
#
_entry.id   AF-A0A261CJA0-F1
#
_cell.length_a   1.000
_cell.length_b   1.000
_cell.length_c   1.000
_cell.angle_alpha   90.00
_cell.angle_beta   90.00
_cell.angle_gamma   90.00
#
_symmetry.space_group_name_H-M   'P 1'
#
loop_
_entity.id
_entity.type
_entity.pdbx_description
1 polymer ?
#
loop_
_entity_poly.entity_id
_entity_poly.type
_entity_poly.pdbx_seq_one_letter_code
_entity_poly.pdbx_strand_id
1 'polypeptide(L)'
;TFSFAFDLDSGLFLRETRNGNSTVDGIYLVASFVCNWMIVFVIWKFGSFSHSFVTLTANQSFFQAIHSSIYLFYVFPMISLDSAYLKEKSYHIGYLILICYDSSMQIHFIMTINRLLAVTTSFLYAKIFSQRTTKLVCIVSFAVSFSIITLMTYLDTIWMFEYSEQTICQTYLKFNNLGKITFFVISNVVLDTITVTRLSYKRRKLQKSTNSISSVLNKKEIDFLKQSFSQGIMLFLGLSVFIFAPEMVMDPMIAFLMSSLFWCFLHAFDGLTTILYNSDIQRYIRKVFGKQNSIVAVSSCLNR
;
A
#
# COMPACT_ATOMS: atom_id res chain seq x y z
N THR A 1 1.05 -27.07 1.27
CA THR A 1 0.72 -26.72 -0.13
C THR A 1 -0.19 -25.52 -0.02
N PHE A 2 0.31 -24.30 -0.19
CA PHE A 2 -0.48 -23.09 0.07
C PHE A 2 -1.17 -22.64 -1.22
N SER A 3 -2.14 -23.45 -1.66
CA SER A 3 -3.25 -23.01 -2.51
C SER A 3 -4.47 -23.07 -1.61
N PHE A 4 -5.07 -21.92 -1.31
CA PHE A 4 -6.31 -21.86 -0.55
C PHE A 4 -7.46 -21.86 -1.54
N ALA A 5 -7.85 -23.06 -1.95
CA ALA A 5 -9.16 -23.33 -2.53
C ALA A 5 -10.14 -23.60 -1.37
N PHE A 6 -11.09 -22.70 -1.19
CA PHE A 6 -12.13 -22.73 -0.17
C PHE A 6 -13.49 -22.77 -0.86
N ASP A 7 -14.10 -23.94 -0.99
CA ASP A 7 -15.38 -24.07 -1.70
C ASP A 7 -16.51 -23.28 -0.96
N LEU A 8 -16.92 -22.11 -1.48
CA LEU A 8 -17.99 -21.27 -0.95
C LEU A 8 -19.19 -21.21 -1.88
N ASP A 9 -20.36 -21.46 -1.29
CA ASP A 9 -21.65 -21.36 -1.93
C ASP A 9 -22.06 -19.89 -2.14
N SER A 10 -22.17 -19.51 -3.42
CA SER A 10 -22.47 -18.16 -3.89
C SER A 10 -23.72 -17.52 -3.27
N GLY A 11 -24.71 -18.35 -2.87
CA GLY A 11 -25.95 -17.89 -2.25
C GLY A 11 -25.79 -17.33 -0.83
N LEU A 12 -24.72 -17.71 -0.11
CA LEU A 12 -24.57 -17.36 1.31
C LEU A 12 -23.99 -15.95 1.50
N PHE A 13 -23.06 -15.47 0.67
CA PHE A 13 -22.56 -14.10 0.82
C PHE A 13 -23.32 -13.03 0.09
N LEU A 14 -24.15 -13.38 -0.89
CA LEU A 14 -25.25 -12.50 -1.29
C LEU A 14 -26.20 -12.22 -0.10
N ARG A 15 -26.31 -13.15 0.86
CA ARG A 15 -27.10 -12.97 2.09
C ARG A 15 -26.38 -12.12 3.13
N GLU A 16 -25.06 -12.27 3.27
CA GLU A 16 -24.24 -11.53 4.25
C GLU A 16 -23.91 -10.10 3.81
N THR A 17 -23.67 -9.88 2.51
CA THR A 17 -23.61 -8.54 1.91
C THR A 17 -24.94 -7.80 1.99
N ARG A 18 -26.08 -8.50 2.05
CA ARG A 18 -27.39 -7.90 2.31
C ARG A 18 -27.62 -7.53 3.78
N ASN A 19 -26.92 -8.18 4.71
CA ASN A 19 -27.14 -8.08 6.16
C ASN A 19 -26.22 -7.06 6.88
N GLY A 20 -25.39 -6.30 6.16
CA GLY A 20 -24.73 -5.11 6.70
C GLY A 20 -23.19 -5.13 6.76
N ASN A 21 -22.53 -6.27 6.58
CA ASN A 21 -21.06 -6.36 6.56
C ASN A 21 -20.43 -5.68 5.33
N SER A 22 -21.14 -5.64 4.20
CA SER A 22 -20.74 -4.95 2.96
C SER A 22 -20.49 -3.44 3.12
N THR A 23 -21.04 -2.81 4.16
CA THR A 23 -20.82 -1.38 4.41
C THR A 23 -19.41 -1.08 4.92
N VAL A 24 -18.80 -1.99 5.68
CA VAL A 24 -17.47 -1.81 6.26
C VAL A 24 -16.38 -1.99 5.19
N ASP A 25 -16.52 -2.99 4.32
CA ASP A 25 -15.66 -3.22 3.15
C ASP A 25 -15.64 -1.98 2.24
N GLY A 26 -16.83 -1.43 1.96
CA GLY A 26 -16.98 -0.22 1.17
C GLY A 26 -16.24 0.98 1.76
N ILE A 27 -16.27 1.16 3.09
CA ILE A 27 -15.58 2.28 3.76
C ILE A 27 -14.07 2.19 3.59
N TYR A 28 -13.45 1.02 3.83
CA TYR A 28 -12.00 0.88 3.69
C TYR A 28 -11.55 0.98 2.23
N LEU A 29 -12.33 0.43 1.29
CA LEU A 29 -12.06 0.56 -0.14
C LEU A 29 -12.11 2.02 -0.59
N VAL A 30 -13.15 2.76 -0.21
CA VAL A 30 -13.28 4.19 -0.53
C VAL A 30 -12.17 4.99 0.15
N ALA A 31 -11.86 4.71 1.41
CA ALA A 31 -10.76 5.39 2.13
C ALA A 31 -9.41 5.15 1.44
N SER A 32 -9.12 3.92 1.05
CA SER A 32 -7.90 3.56 0.31
C SER A 32 -7.82 4.30 -1.03
N PHE A 33 -8.91 4.26 -1.81
CA PHE A 33 -9.02 4.97 -3.08
C PHE A 33 -8.76 6.47 -2.93
N VAL A 34 -9.48 7.13 -2.02
CA VAL A 34 -9.40 8.58 -1.81
C VAL A 34 -8.01 8.97 -1.31
N CYS A 35 -7.46 8.28 -0.31
CA CYS A 35 -6.17 8.63 0.26
C CYS A 35 -5.04 8.48 -0.76
N ASN A 36 -4.98 7.36 -1.48
CA ASN A 36 -3.91 7.08 -2.42
C ASN A 36 -3.96 7.99 -3.66
N TRP A 37 -5.13 8.22 -4.25
CA TRP A 37 -5.26 9.21 -5.34
C TRP A 37 -4.94 10.62 -4.89
N MET A 38 -5.34 11.00 -3.68
CA MET A 38 -4.99 12.30 -3.12
C MET A 38 -3.47 12.45 -3.05
N ILE A 39 -2.75 11.48 -2.47
CA ILE A 39 -1.27 11.51 -2.40
C ILE A 39 -0.65 11.70 -3.80
N VAL A 40 -1.08 10.90 -4.78
CA VAL A 40 -0.59 10.97 -6.16
C VAL A 40 -0.82 12.37 -6.74
N PHE A 41 -2.04 12.90 -6.61
CA PHE A 41 -2.39 14.22 -7.12
C PHE A 41 -1.58 15.34 -6.46
N VAL A 42 -1.43 15.30 -5.13
CA VAL A 42 -0.66 16.30 -4.40
C VAL A 42 0.80 16.28 -4.82
N ILE A 43 1.43 15.11 -4.87
CA ILE A 43 2.84 15.00 -5.25
C ILE A 43 3.03 15.37 -6.71
N TRP A 44 2.12 15.01 -7.62
CA TRP A 44 2.24 15.41 -9.02
C TRP A 44 2.10 16.92 -9.21
N LYS A 45 1.16 17.57 -8.52
CA LYS A 45 0.86 18.99 -8.71
C LYS A 45 1.79 19.94 -7.93
N PHE A 46 2.29 19.52 -6.78
CA PHE A 46 3.07 20.37 -5.86
C PHE A 46 4.39 19.77 -5.40
N GLY A 47 4.61 18.48 -5.65
CA GLY A 47 5.86 17.84 -5.33
C GLY A 47 6.95 18.34 -6.29
N SER A 48 7.94 19.03 -5.74
CA SER A 48 9.25 18.91 -6.35
C SER A 48 9.66 17.45 -6.14
N PHE A 49 9.66 16.65 -7.20
CA PHE A 49 10.27 15.33 -7.20
C PHE A 49 11.80 15.47 -7.06
N SER A 50 12.30 16.27 -6.12
CA SER A 50 13.70 16.47 -5.84
C SER A 50 14.22 15.42 -4.84
N HIS A 51 13.34 14.92 -3.97
CA HIS A 51 13.68 13.90 -2.99
C HIS A 51 13.26 12.50 -3.47
N SER A 52 14.22 11.57 -3.49
CA SER A 52 13.99 10.16 -3.84
C SER A 52 12.86 9.52 -3.04
N PHE A 53 12.77 9.79 -1.73
CA PHE A 53 11.70 9.26 -0.89
C PHE A 53 10.31 9.68 -1.39
N VAL A 54 10.12 10.97 -1.72
CA VAL A 54 8.84 11.49 -2.22
C VAL A 54 8.48 10.84 -3.56
N THR A 55 9.47 10.60 -4.42
CA THR A 55 9.27 9.89 -5.69
C THR A 55 8.84 8.44 -5.46
N LEU A 56 9.48 7.72 -4.54
CA LEU A 56 9.10 6.36 -4.19
C LEU A 56 7.69 6.31 -3.59
N THR A 57 7.38 7.19 -2.63
CA THR A 57 6.03 7.31 -2.04
C THR A 57 4.97 7.55 -3.11
N ALA A 58 5.21 8.46 -4.07
CA ALA A 58 4.27 8.71 -5.14
C ALA A 58 4.00 7.48 -6.01
N ASN A 59 5.05 6.73 -6.37
CA ASN A 59 4.89 5.52 -7.17
C ASN A 59 4.20 4.39 -6.39
N GLN A 60 4.54 4.20 -5.11
CA GLN A 60 3.84 3.24 -4.27
C GLN A 60 2.34 3.57 -4.17
N SER A 61 2.01 4.82 -3.83
CA SER A 61 0.61 5.27 -3.75
C SER A 61 -0.10 5.21 -5.09
N PHE A 62 0.59 5.40 -6.22
CA PHE A 62 0.00 5.22 -7.55
C PHE A 62 -0.43 3.77 -7.80
N PHE A 63 0.43 2.80 -7.50
CA PHE A 63 0.05 1.39 -7.63
C PHE A 63 -1.08 1.00 -6.66
N GLN A 64 -1.06 1.50 -5.42
CA GLN A 64 -2.17 1.29 -4.48
C GLN A 64 -3.47 1.97 -4.92
N ALA A 65 -3.39 3.14 -5.57
CA ALA A 65 -4.54 3.85 -6.12
C ALA A 65 -5.17 3.07 -7.28
N ILE A 66 -4.36 2.51 -8.20
CA ILE A 66 -4.86 1.64 -9.26
C ILE A 66 -5.51 0.38 -8.65
N HIS A 67 -4.82 -0.28 -7.73
CA HIS A 67 -5.32 -1.47 -7.04
C HIS A 67 -6.69 -1.20 -6.39
N SER A 68 -6.81 -0.17 -5.57
CA SER A 68 -8.07 0.21 -4.92
C SER A 68 -9.15 0.66 -5.91
N SER A 69 -8.80 1.29 -7.03
CA SER A 69 -9.75 1.63 -8.10
C SER A 69 -10.35 0.38 -8.74
N ILE A 70 -9.51 -0.61 -9.04
CA ILE A 70 -9.98 -1.88 -9.61
C ILE A 70 -10.88 -2.59 -8.61
N TYR A 71 -10.51 -2.64 -7.33
CA TYR A 71 -11.36 -3.24 -6.33
C TYR A 71 -12.71 -2.53 -6.20
N LEU A 72 -12.72 -1.20 -6.15
CA LEU A 72 -13.92 -0.40 -5.97
C LEU A 72 -14.87 -0.44 -7.18
N PHE A 73 -14.34 -0.35 -8.40
CA PHE A 73 -15.14 -0.19 -9.62
C PHE A 73 -15.32 -1.48 -10.43
N TYR A 74 -14.52 -2.51 -10.18
CA TYR A 74 -14.62 -3.80 -10.88
C TYR A 74 -14.96 -4.94 -9.94
N VAL A 75 -14.09 -5.23 -8.95
CA VAL A 75 -14.23 -6.42 -8.10
C VAL A 75 -15.48 -6.32 -7.23
N PHE A 76 -15.68 -5.17 -6.58
CA PHE A 76 -16.83 -4.96 -5.69
C PHE A 76 -18.16 -5.05 -6.46
N PRO A 77 -18.37 -4.40 -7.62
CA PRO A 77 -19.57 -4.61 -8.43
C PRO A 77 -19.71 -6.02 -8.99
N MET A 78 -18.61 -6.65 -9.44
CA MET A 78 -18.62 -8.03 -9.96
C MET A 78 -19.17 -9.01 -8.91
N ILE A 79 -18.68 -8.89 -7.69
CA ILE A 79 -19.07 -9.72 -6.56
C ILE A 79 -20.49 -9.35 -6.06
N SER A 80 -20.79 -8.06 -5.88
CA SER A 80 -22.08 -7.61 -5.34
C SER A 80 -23.26 -7.86 -6.29
N LEU A 81 -23.03 -7.85 -7.60
CA LEU A 81 -24.05 -8.08 -8.62
C LEU A 81 -24.04 -9.52 -9.15
N ASP A 82 -23.11 -10.36 -8.66
CA ASP A 82 -22.87 -11.73 -9.15
C ASP A 82 -22.81 -11.82 -10.69
N SER A 83 -22.07 -10.90 -11.32
CA SER A 83 -22.10 -10.73 -12.77
C SER A 83 -21.21 -11.74 -13.48
N ALA A 84 -21.83 -12.73 -14.14
CA ALA A 84 -21.15 -13.74 -14.96
C ALA A 84 -20.24 -13.11 -16.05
N TYR A 85 -20.68 -12.01 -16.68
CA TYR A 85 -19.90 -11.30 -17.70
C TYR A 85 -18.59 -10.73 -17.13
N LEU A 86 -18.65 -10.09 -15.95
CA LEU A 86 -17.46 -9.53 -15.30
C LEU A 86 -16.52 -10.64 -14.81
N LYS A 87 -17.07 -11.76 -14.35
CA LYS A 87 -16.29 -12.94 -13.95
C LYS A 87 -15.53 -13.55 -15.12
N GLU A 88 -16.15 -13.72 -16.29
CA GLU A 88 -15.50 -14.26 -17.49
C GLU A 88 -14.30 -13.41 -17.96
N LYS A 89 -14.40 -12.07 -17.84
CA LYS A 89 -13.33 -11.15 -18.24
C LYS A 89 -12.33 -10.80 -17.13
N SER A 90 -12.52 -11.35 -15.93
CA SER A 90 -11.78 -10.95 -14.73
C SER A 90 -10.30 -11.33 -14.75
N TYR A 91 -9.87 -12.32 -15.55
CA TYR A 91 -8.49 -12.83 -15.54
C TYR A 91 -7.43 -11.76 -15.85
N HIS A 92 -7.70 -10.86 -16.82
CA HIS A 92 -6.83 -9.71 -17.12
C HIS A 92 -6.81 -8.68 -15.98
N ILE A 93 -7.92 -8.56 -15.26
CA ILE A 93 -8.06 -7.63 -14.14
C ILE A 93 -7.30 -8.14 -12.92
N GLY A 94 -7.45 -9.43 -12.59
CA GLY A 94 -6.66 -10.09 -11.54
C GLY A 94 -5.17 -9.98 -11.80
N TYR A 95 -4.75 -10.17 -13.05
CA TYR A 95 -3.36 -9.96 -13.46
C TYR A 95 -2.84 -8.55 -13.13
N LEU A 96 -3.59 -7.51 -13.50
CA LEU A 96 -3.24 -6.12 -13.25
C LEU A 96 -3.20 -5.79 -11.74
N ILE A 97 -4.13 -6.35 -10.96
CA ILE A 97 -4.16 -6.24 -9.49
C ILE A 97 -2.84 -6.76 -8.90
N LEU A 98 -2.41 -7.97 -9.30
CA LEU A 98 -1.17 -8.56 -8.79
C LEU A 98 0.07 -7.77 -9.17
N ILE A 99 0.14 -7.24 -10.41
CA ILE A 99 1.26 -6.38 -10.82
C ILE A 99 1.35 -5.15 -9.92
N CYS A 100 0.23 -4.47 -9.72
CA CYS A 100 0.19 -3.27 -8.88
C CYS A 100 0.59 -3.58 -7.43
N TYR A 101 0.08 -4.69 -6.89
CA TYR A 101 0.43 -5.16 -5.56
C TYR A 101 1.94 -5.45 -5.43
N ASP A 102 2.50 -6.29 -6.31
CA ASP A 102 3.91 -6.67 -6.25
C ASP A 102 4.85 -5.47 -6.48
N SER A 103 4.49 -4.57 -7.40
CA SER A 103 5.23 -3.33 -7.65
C SER A 103 5.23 -2.41 -6.42
N SER A 104 4.07 -2.25 -5.77
CA SER A 104 3.93 -1.48 -4.52
C SER A 104 4.82 -2.06 -3.42
N MET A 105 4.85 -3.39 -3.26
CA MET A 105 5.67 -4.07 -2.25
C MET A 105 7.18 -3.92 -2.49
N GLN A 106 7.61 -4.07 -3.74
CA GLN A 106 9.01 -3.81 -4.10
C GLN A 106 9.42 -2.37 -3.79
N ILE A 107 8.59 -1.39 -4.15
CA ILE A 107 8.87 0.02 -3.89
C ILE A 107 8.92 0.28 -2.38
N HIS A 108 8.03 -0.34 -1.60
CA HIS A 108 8.04 -0.22 -0.14
C HIS A 108 9.37 -0.72 0.46
N PHE A 109 9.87 -1.87 0.00
CA PHE A 109 11.19 -2.36 0.41
C PHE A 109 12.33 -1.40 0.03
N ILE A 110 12.27 -0.83 -1.17
CA ILE A 110 13.25 0.18 -1.62
C ILE A 110 13.19 1.45 -0.77
N MET A 111 12.00 1.87 -0.32
CA MET A 111 11.85 2.99 0.61
C MET A 111 12.57 2.72 1.93
N THR A 112 12.45 1.52 2.49
CA THR A 112 13.16 1.16 3.73
C THR A 112 14.68 1.21 3.53
N ILE A 113 15.20 0.71 2.41
CA ILE A 113 16.63 0.86 2.07
C ILE A 113 17.01 2.34 1.95
N ASN A 114 16.18 3.13 1.27
CA ASN A 114 16.39 4.57 1.12
C ASN A 114 16.49 5.27 2.48
N ARG A 115 15.63 4.93 3.44
CA ARG A 115 15.65 5.48 4.81
C ARG A 115 16.89 5.05 5.58
N LEU A 116 17.25 3.77 5.52
CA LEU A 116 18.46 3.28 6.15
C LEU A 116 19.69 4.03 5.66
N LEU A 117 19.86 4.17 4.33
CA LEU A 117 21.01 4.85 3.76
C LEU A 117 21.02 6.34 4.09
N ALA A 118 19.87 7.00 4.10
CA ALA A 118 19.76 8.41 4.47
C ALA A 118 20.27 8.65 5.90
N VAL A 119 19.96 7.73 6.83
CA VAL A 119 20.36 7.85 8.24
C VAL A 119 21.77 7.34 8.48
N THR A 120 22.23 6.28 7.81
CA THR A 120 23.52 5.63 8.11
C THR A 120 24.70 6.29 7.40
N THR A 121 24.61 6.47 6.08
CA THR A 121 25.75 6.84 5.25
C THR A 121 25.36 7.80 4.11
N SER A 122 25.58 9.10 4.32
CA SER A 122 25.29 10.14 3.33
C SER A 122 26.00 9.95 1.99
N PHE A 123 27.22 9.39 1.99
CA PHE A 123 27.98 9.10 0.77
C PHE A 123 27.30 8.02 -0.10
N LEU A 124 26.92 6.87 0.50
CA LEU A 124 26.23 5.80 -0.22
C LEU A 124 24.84 6.24 -0.67
N TYR A 125 24.15 7.02 0.15
CA TYR A 125 22.85 7.61 -0.22
C TYR A 125 22.96 8.46 -1.48
N ALA A 126 23.93 9.38 -1.56
CA ALA A 126 24.11 10.23 -2.73
C ALA A 126 24.50 9.45 -3.99
N LYS A 127 25.20 8.32 -3.85
CA LYS A 127 25.59 7.44 -4.97
C LYS A 127 24.43 6.59 -5.48
N ILE A 128 23.61 6.04 -4.58
CA ILE A 128 22.54 5.09 -4.92
C ILE A 128 21.24 5.84 -5.27
N PHE A 129 20.87 6.84 -4.47
CA PHE A 129 19.60 7.54 -4.60
C PHE A 129 19.81 8.92 -5.21
N SER A 130 19.76 8.95 -6.54
CA SER A 130 19.52 10.17 -7.32
C SER A 130 18.10 10.17 -7.89
N GLN A 131 17.61 11.31 -8.37
CA GLN A 131 16.29 11.37 -8.98
C GLN A 131 16.14 10.47 -10.22
N ARG A 132 17.21 10.37 -11.02
CA ARG A 132 17.24 9.49 -12.20
C ARG A 132 17.24 8.02 -11.79
N THR A 133 18.12 7.65 -10.86
CA THR A 133 18.20 6.27 -10.37
C THR A 133 16.90 5.83 -9.70
N THR A 134 16.25 6.73 -8.94
CA THR A 134 14.99 6.43 -8.27
C THR A 134 13.87 6.13 -9.27
N LYS A 135 13.74 6.95 -10.32
CA LYS A 135 12.77 6.70 -11.41
C LYS A 135 13.06 5.38 -12.13
N LEU A 136 14.34 5.12 -12.42
CA LEU A 136 14.75 3.86 -13.06
C LEU A 136 14.38 2.65 -12.18
N VAL A 137 14.63 2.73 -10.88
CA VAL A 137 14.27 1.68 -9.93
C VAL A 137 12.75 1.44 -9.93
N CYS A 138 11.90 2.47 -9.95
CA CYS A 138 10.45 2.29 -10.07
C CYS A 138 10.05 1.58 -11.37
N ILE A 139 10.66 1.95 -12.50
CA ILE A 139 10.39 1.33 -13.81
C ILE A 139 10.83 -0.14 -13.80
N VAL A 140 12.01 -0.43 -13.27
CA VAL A 140 12.52 -1.80 -13.15
C VAL A 140 11.61 -2.62 -12.24
N SER A 141 11.16 -2.09 -11.10
CA SER A 141 10.23 -2.80 -10.22
C SER A 141 8.93 -3.18 -10.94
N PHE A 142 8.36 -2.25 -11.71
CA PHE A 142 7.18 -2.53 -12.53
C PHE A 142 7.46 -3.59 -13.60
N ALA A 143 8.56 -3.49 -14.34
CA ALA A 143 8.94 -4.44 -15.37
C ALA A 143 9.17 -5.86 -14.80
N VAL A 144 9.78 -5.95 -13.62
CA VAL A 144 9.96 -7.19 -12.87
C VAL A 144 8.59 -7.78 -12.49
N SER A 145 7.68 -6.99 -11.92
CA SER A 145 6.33 -7.46 -11.60
C SER A 145 5.57 -7.94 -12.84
N PHE A 146 5.65 -7.19 -13.94
CA PHE A 146 5.01 -7.53 -15.20
C PHE A 146 5.55 -8.83 -15.81
N SER A 147 6.87 -8.99 -15.88
CA SER A 147 7.50 -10.14 -16.55
C SER A 147 7.25 -11.46 -15.83
N ILE A 148 7.06 -11.38 -14.52
CA ILE A 148 7.13 -12.54 -13.64
C ILE A 148 5.74 -13.15 -13.41
N ILE A 149 4.66 -12.36 -13.47
CA ILE A 149 3.29 -12.87 -13.37
C ILE A 149 2.90 -13.33 -14.78
N THR A 150 2.47 -14.59 -14.96
CA THR A 150 2.16 -15.07 -16.34
C THR A 150 0.91 -15.93 -16.53
N LEU A 151 0.13 -16.33 -15.51
CA LEU A 151 -1.22 -16.90 -15.76
C LEU A 151 -2.07 -16.93 -14.47
N MET A 152 -3.10 -16.08 -14.38
CA MET A 152 -4.09 -16.07 -13.28
C MET A 152 -5.44 -16.58 -13.78
N THR A 153 -6.18 -17.27 -12.90
CA THR A 153 -7.58 -17.66 -13.12
C THR A 153 -8.43 -17.14 -11.96
N TYR A 154 -9.63 -16.61 -12.22
CA TYR A 154 -10.57 -16.27 -11.16
C TYR A 154 -11.32 -17.51 -10.72
N LEU A 155 -11.36 -17.77 -9.42
CA LEU A 155 -12.03 -18.94 -8.87
C LEU A 155 -13.34 -18.52 -8.20
N ASP A 156 -14.45 -18.88 -8.84
CA ASP A 156 -15.81 -18.48 -8.44
C ASP A 156 -16.20 -19.00 -7.05
N THR A 157 -15.62 -20.13 -6.65
CA THR A 157 -15.89 -20.79 -5.38
C THR A 157 -15.29 -20.04 -4.19
N ILE A 158 -14.29 -19.18 -4.37
CA ILE A 158 -13.62 -18.45 -3.27
C ILE A 158 -13.64 -16.94 -3.42
N TRP A 159 -14.20 -16.45 -4.53
CA TRP A 159 -14.17 -15.04 -4.92
C TRP A 159 -12.80 -14.39 -4.88
N MET A 160 -11.77 -15.14 -5.26
CA MET A 160 -10.40 -14.64 -5.35
C MET A 160 -9.74 -15.09 -6.65
N PHE A 161 -8.70 -14.35 -7.02
CA PHE A 161 -7.83 -14.73 -8.12
C PHE A 161 -6.80 -15.73 -7.61
N GLU A 162 -6.75 -16.90 -8.24
CA GLU A 162 -5.77 -17.93 -7.94
C GLU A 162 -4.79 -18.13 -9.10
N TYR A 163 -3.60 -18.60 -8.75
CA TYR A 163 -2.63 -19.09 -9.72
C TYR A 163 -3.19 -20.35 -10.39
N SER A 164 -2.92 -20.52 -11.69
CA SER A 164 -3.24 -21.77 -12.38
C SER A 164 -2.64 -22.99 -11.66
N GLU A 165 -3.30 -24.14 -11.70
CA GLU A 165 -2.83 -25.38 -11.08
C GLU A 165 -1.54 -25.95 -11.70
N GLN A 166 -1.08 -25.38 -12.81
CA GLN A 166 0.18 -25.77 -13.44
C GLN A 166 1.35 -25.70 -12.44
N THR A 167 2.22 -26.71 -12.48
CA THR A 167 3.37 -26.85 -11.55
C THR A 167 4.29 -25.63 -11.53
N ILE A 168 4.44 -24.95 -12.66
CA ILE A 168 5.20 -23.70 -12.81
C ILE A 168 4.55 -22.57 -11.98
N CYS A 169 3.23 -22.40 -12.10
CA CYS A 169 2.45 -21.40 -11.36
C CYS A 169 2.44 -21.66 -9.85
N GLN A 170 2.44 -22.93 -9.43
CA GLN A 170 2.51 -23.32 -8.02
C GLN A 170 3.90 -23.12 -7.41
N THR A 171 4.95 -23.44 -8.16
CA THR A 171 6.34 -23.14 -7.77
C THR A 171 6.53 -21.64 -7.61
N TYR A 172 5.95 -20.87 -8.53
CA TYR A 172 5.93 -19.43 -8.49
C TYR A 172 5.24 -18.87 -7.24
N LEU A 173 4.01 -19.33 -6.94
CA LEU A 173 3.26 -18.93 -5.75
C LEU A 173 4.07 -19.16 -4.47
N LYS A 174 4.72 -20.32 -4.35
CA LYS A 174 5.50 -20.66 -3.16
C LYS A 174 6.76 -19.81 -2.99
N PHE A 175 7.61 -19.75 -4.00
CA PHE A 175 8.93 -19.13 -3.87
C PHE A 175 8.90 -17.63 -4.15
N ASN A 176 8.23 -17.21 -5.22
CA ASN A 176 8.26 -15.83 -5.66
C ASN A 176 7.16 -14.98 -5.04
N ASN A 177 5.98 -15.52 -4.72
CA ASN A 177 4.96 -14.75 -4.04
C ASN A 177 5.22 -14.78 -2.52
N LEU A 178 5.01 -15.93 -1.88
CA LEU A 178 5.09 -16.04 -0.43
C LEU A 178 6.51 -15.81 0.10
N GLY A 179 7.52 -16.44 -0.51
CA GLY A 179 8.92 -16.29 -0.08
C GLY A 179 9.45 -14.86 -0.22
N LYS A 180 9.23 -14.22 -1.37
CA LYS A 180 9.64 -12.83 -1.64
C LYS A 180 8.93 -11.84 -0.72
N ILE A 181 7.61 -11.95 -0.56
CA ILE A 181 6.83 -11.06 0.32
C ILE A 181 7.31 -11.21 1.76
N THR A 182 7.46 -12.43 2.25
CA THR A 182 7.97 -12.70 3.60
C THR A 182 9.35 -12.09 3.80
N PHE A 183 10.25 -12.26 2.82
CA PHE A 183 11.57 -11.64 2.86
C PHE A 183 11.51 -10.11 2.93
N PHE A 184 10.71 -9.46 2.08
CA PHE A 184 10.57 -8.00 2.09
C PHE A 184 9.99 -7.49 3.39
N VAL A 185 8.92 -8.10 3.88
CA VAL A 185 8.21 -7.68 5.09
C VAL A 185 9.09 -7.80 6.33
N ILE A 186 9.76 -8.95 6.51
CA ILE A 186 10.72 -9.14 7.61
C ILE A 186 11.87 -8.14 7.48
N SER A 187 12.43 -7.99 6.28
CA SER A 187 13.51 -7.04 6.05
C SER A 187 13.09 -5.60 6.35
N ASN A 188 11.87 -5.19 6.03
CA ASN A 188 11.38 -3.85 6.34
C ASN A 188 11.39 -3.58 7.84
N VAL A 189 10.79 -4.48 8.62
CA VAL A 189 10.75 -4.34 10.08
C VAL A 189 12.16 -4.29 10.67
N VAL A 190 13.06 -5.18 10.23
CA VAL A 190 14.45 -5.23 10.71
C VAL A 190 15.21 -3.96 10.34
N LEU A 191 15.20 -3.56 9.07
CA LEU A 191 15.96 -2.42 8.57
C LEU A 191 15.43 -1.09 9.12
N ASP A 192 14.12 -0.92 9.26
CA ASP A 192 13.55 0.28 9.87
C ASP A 192 13.85 0.33 11.38
N THR A 193 13.83 -0.81 12.09
CA THR A 193 14.25 -0.86 13.50
C THR A 193 15.72 -0.45 13.66
N ILE A 194 16.60 -0.93 12.77
CA ILE A 194 18.01 -0.48 12.72
C ILE A 194 18.09 1.02 12.47
N THR A 195 17.30 1.52 11.51
CA THR A 195 17.26 2.94 11.13
C THR A 195 16.83 3.83 12.29
N VAL A 196 15.74 3.47 12.99
CA VAL A 196 15.24 4.15 14.20
C VAL A 196 16.29 4.15 15.31
N THR A 197 16.92 3.00 15.56
CA THR A 197 17.95 2.86 16.59
C THR A 197 19.16 3.75 16.31
N ARG A 198 19.64 3.74 15.05
CA ARG A 198 20.77 4.57 14.61
C ARG A 198 20.44 6.06 14.66
N LEU A 199 19.25 6.46 14.22
CA LEU A 199 18.80 7.85 14.30
C LEU A 199 18.73 8.33 15.75
N SER A 200 18.16 7.51 16.64
CA SER A 200 18.05 7.81 18.06
C SER A 200 19.43 7.99 18.71
N TYR A 201 20.39 7.12 18.37
CA TYR A 201 21.77 7.25 18.82
C TYR A 201 22.42 8.55 18.32
N LYS A 202 22.34 8.85 17.01
CA LYS A 202 22.89 10.10 16.43
C LYS A 202 22.30 11.34 17.13
N ARG A 203 21.02 11.34 17.45
CA ARG A 203 20.34 12.43 18.15
C ARG A 203 20.82 12.64 19.58
N ARG A 204 20.94 11.56 20.35
CA ARG A 204 21.47 11.62 21.72
C ARG A 204 22.90 12.19 21.74
N LYS A 205 23.70 11.89 20.70
CA LYS A 205 25.04 12.47 20.53
C LYS A 205 25.01 13.95 20.15
N LEU A 206 24.13 14.36 19.24
CA LEU A 206 24.00 15.74 18.76
C LEU A 206 23.35 16.69 19.79
N GLN A 207 22.42 16.20 20.61
CA GLN A 207 21.78 16.99 21.68
C GLN A 207 22.78 17.47 22.74
N LYS A 208 23.93 16.80 22.89
CA LYS A 208 25.02 17.23 23.76
C LYS A 208 25.85 18.40 23.19
N SER A 209 25.59 18.87 21.96
CA SER A 209 26.47 19.82 21.23
C SER A 209 25.81 21.13 20.72
N THR A 210 24.49 21.31 20.89
CA THR A 210 23.67 22.52 20.59
C THR A 210 23.62 23.10 19.15
N ASN A 211 22.40 23.28 18.61
CA ASN A 211 21.74 24.50 18.06
C ASN A 211 20.70 24.19 16.95
N SER A 212 19.62 24.97 16.96
CA SER A 212 18.25 24.65 16.51
C SER A 212 18.02 24.45 14.99
N ILE A 213 18.96 24.79 14.11
CA ILE A 213 18.75 24.73 12.65
C ILE A 213 18.77 23.29 12.12
N SER A 214 19.53 22.38 12.76
CA SER A 214 19.49 20.95 12.42
C SER A 214 18.13 20.31 12.71
N SER A 215 17.27 20.93 13.52
CA SER A 215 16.02 20.33 14.01
C SER A 215 14.94 20.19 12.94
N VAL A 216 14.88 21.10 11.95
CA VAL A 216 13.81 21.11 10.93
C VAL A 216 14.04 20.07 9.84
N LEU A 217 15.28 19.95 9.33
CA LEU A 217 15.68 18.87 8.39
C LEU A 217 15.56 17.50 9.07
N ASN A 218 15.95 17.41 10.34
CA ASN A 218 15.74 16.22 11.17
C ASN A 218 14.26 15.87 11.33
N LYS A 219 13.33 16.82 11.35
CA LYS A 219 11.90 16.53 11.55
C LYS A 219 11.30 15.82 10.34
N LYS A 220 11.53 16.33 9.13
CA LYS A 220 11.06 15.69 7.90
C LYS A 220 11.57 14.25 7.75
N GLU A 221 12.84 14.02 8.08
CA GLU A 221 13.42 12.67 8.03
C GLU A 221 12.81 11.71 9.07
N ILE A 222 12.48 12.18 10.29
CA ILE A 222 11.71 11.37 11.26
C ILE A 222 10.35 11.04 10.69
N ASP A 223 9.67 12.03 10.13
CA ASP A 223 8.29 11.86 9.72
C ASP A 223 8.23 10.83 8.58
N PHE A 224 9.17 10.87 7.64
CA PHE A 224 9.35 9.82 6.64
C PHE A 224 9.68 8.45 7.23
N LEU A 225 10.48 8.39 8.29
CA LEU A 225 10.78 7.13 8.99
C LEU A 225 9.56 6.58 9.74
N LYS A 226 8.79 7.44 10.41
CA LYS A 226 7.53 7.05 11.06
C LYS A 226 6.54 6.52 10.05
N GLN A 227 6.43 7.18 8.90
CA GLN A 227 5.60 6.74 7.78
C GLN A 227 5.98 5.31 7.36
N SER A 228 7.22 5.09 6.91
CA SER A 228 7.62 3.78 6.39
C SER A 228 7.59 2.69 7.45
N PHE A 229 8.01 3.00 8.69
CA PHE A 229 8.04 2.03 9.78
C PHE A 229 6.64 1.61 10.23
N SER A 230 5.69 2.55 10.36
CA SER A 230 4.30 2.23 10.69
C SER A 230 3.66 1.36 9.62
N GLN A 231 3.89 1.66 8.34
CA GLN A 231 3.44 0.86 7.21
C GLN A 231 4.06 -0.55 7.24
N GLY A 232 5.38 -0.65 7.48
CA GLY A 232 6.10 -1.91 7.56
C GLY A 232 5.62 -2.82 8.70
N ILE A 233 5.36 -2.27 9.88
CA ILE A 233 4.78 -3.04 11.00
C ILE A 233 3.38 -3.53 10.64
N MET A 234 2.54 -2.67 10.09
CA MET A 234 1.17 -3.04 9.75
C MET A 234 1.14 -4.13 8.67
N LEU A 235 2.02 -4.04 7.68
CA LEU A 235 2.21 -5.07 6.67
C LEU A 235 2.73 -6.39 7.26
N PHE A 236 3.60 -6.37 8.27
CA PHE A 236 4.06 -7.56 9.00
C PHE A 236 2.96 -8.24 9.80
N LEU A 237 2.19 -7.46 10.57
CA LEU A 237 1.00 -7.96 11.24
C LEU A 237 0.03 -8.55 10.22
N GLY A 238 -0.10 -7.90 9.07
CA GLY A 238 -0.98 -8.35 8.04
C GLY A 238 -0.60 -9.63 7.34
N LEU A 239 0.68 -9.80 7.05
CA LEU A 239 1.20 -11.07 6.56
C LEU A 239 1.00 -12.19 7.59
N SER A 240 1.15 -11.87 8.88
CA SER A 240 0.91 -12.84 9.96
C SER A 240 -0.55 -13.29 9.98
N VAL A 241 -1.51 -12.35 9.89
CA VAL A 241 -2.94 -12.68 9.76
C VAL A 241 -3.18 -13.52 8.50
N PHE A 242 -2.60 -13.16 7.36
CA PHE A 242 -2.77 -13.90 6.12
C PHE A 242 -2.28 -15.36 6.21
N ILE A 243 -1.16 -15.60 6.90
CA ILE A 243 -0.60 -16.95 7.05
C ILE A 243 -1.38 -17.78 8.08
N PHE A 244 -1.72 -17.21 9.23
CA PHE A 244 -2.26 -17.98 10.36
C PHE A 244 -3.78 -18.01 10.43
N ALA A 245 -4.49 -16.97 9.97
CA ALA A 245 -5.95 -16.91 10.10
C ALA A 245 -6.69 -18.08 9.41
N PRO A 246 -6.29 -18.55 8.21
CA PRO A 246 -6.94 -19.71 7.59
C PRO A 246 -6.80 -21.01 8.39
N GLU A 247 -5.76 -21.15 9.22
CA GLU A 247 -5.60 -22.32 10.10
C GLU A 247 -6.46 -22.21 11.36
N MET A 248 -6.92 -21.01 11.71
CA MET A 248 -7.69 -20.74 12.92
C MET A 248 -9.20 -20.65 12.67
N VAL A 249 -9.61 -20.39 11.43
CA VAL A 249 -11.01 -20.19 11.05
C VAL A 249 -11.51 -21.39 10.26
N MET A 250 -12.46 -22.13 10.85
CA MET A 250 -13.10 -23.29 10.21
C MET A 250 -14.11 -22.91 9.14
N ASP A 251 -14.65 -21.68 9.20
CA ASP A 251 -15.64 -21.17 8.27
C ASP A 251 -14.98 -20.42 7.09
N PRO A 252 -15.12 -20.90 5.86
CA PRO A 252 -14.46 -20.29 4.70
C PRO A 252 -14.94 -18.86 4.41
N MET A 253 -16.17 -18.51 4.78
CA MET A 253 -16.75 -17.20 4.51
C MET A 253 -16.13 -16.14 5.41
N ILE A 254 -16.01 -16.48 6.70
CA ILE A 254 -15.31 -15.65 7.67
C ILE A 254 -13.84 -15.51 7.27
N ALA A 255 -13.20 -16.56 6.76
CA ALA A 255 -11.82 -16.48 6.27
C ALA A 255 -11.66 -15.55 5.06
N PHE A 256 -12.60 -15.61 4.09
CA PHE A 256 -12.62 -14.73 2.93
C PHE A 256 -12.88 -13.26 3.30
N LEU A 257 -13.91 -13.02 4.11
CA LEU A 257 -14.24 -11.66 4.58
C LEU A 257 -13.09 -11.08 5.38
N MET A 258 -12.52 -11.84 6.33
CA MET A 258 -11.39 -11.39 7.12
C MET A 258 -10.16 -11.11 6.26
N SER A 259 -9.83 -11.95 5.27
CA SER A 259 -8.67 -11.70 4.40
C SER A 259 -8.87 -10.50 3.47
N SER A 260 -10.06 -10.32 2.89
CA SER A 260 -10.39 -9.23 1.97
C SER A 260 -10.55 -7.88 2.68
N LEU A 261 -11.32 -7.84 3.78
CA LEU A 261 -11.49 -6.63 4.61
C LEU A 261 -10.16 -6.13 5.14
N PHE A 262 -9.36 -7.07 5.62
CA PHE A 262 -8.09 -6.75 6.22
C PHE A 262 -7.11 -6.22 5.17
N TRP A 263 -7.09 -6.77 3.95
CA TRP A 263 -6.33 -6.19 2.84
C TRP A 263 -6.76 -4.76 2.49
N CYS A 264 -8.06 -4.50 2.43
CA CYS A 264 -8.58 -3.17 2.16
C CYS A 264 -8.18 -2.18 3.27
N PHE A 265 -8.26 -2.62 4.53
CA PHE A 265 -7.79 -1.87 5.69
C PHE A 265 -6.29 -1.56 5.61
N LEU A 266 -5.44 -2.52 5.25
CA LEU A 266 -4.00 -2.31 5.10
C LEU A 266 -3.69 -1.18 4.10
N HIS A 267 -4.33 -1.20 2.93
CA HIS A 267 -4.11 -0.16 1.92
C HIS A 267 -4.68 1.21 2.33
N ALA A 268 -5.80 1.23 3.05
CA ALA A 268 -6.32 2.47 3.63
C ALA A 268 -5.38 3.03 4.70
N PHE A 269 -4.82 2.17 5.55
CA PHE A 269 -3.84 2.51 6.57
C PHE A 269 -2.55 3.06 5.96
N ASP A 270 -2.04 2.45 4.89
CA ASP A 270 -0.87 2.94 4.14
C ASP A 270 -1.08 4.36 3.60
N GLY A 271 -2.23 4.60 2.96
CA GLY A 271 -2.60 5.93 2.47
C GLY A 271 -2.73 6.95 3.61
N LEU A 272 -3.43 6.58 4.68
CA LEU A 272 -3.66 7.45 5.82
C LEU A 272 -2.35 7.81 6.54
N THR A 273 -1.49 6.83 6.82
CA THR A 273 -0.18 7.06 7.45
C THR A 273 0.70 7.96 6.60
N THR A 274 0.68 7.82 5.27
CA THR A 274 1.38 8.73 4.35
C THR A 274 0.88 10.16 4.49
N ILE A 275 -0.44 10.38 4.53
CA ILE A 275 -1.02 11.71 4.73
C ILE A 275 -0.68 12.25 6.12
N LEU A 276 -0.72 11.41 7.16
CA LEU A 276 -0.49 11.81 8.55
C LEU A 276 0.96 12.23 8.82
N TYR A 277 1.94 11.60 8.18
CA TYR A 277 3.34 11.91 8.43
C TYR A 277 3.97 12.81 7.36
N ASN A 278 3.42 12.86 6.14
CA ASN A 278 3.98 13.74 5.10
C ASN A 278 3.49 15.19 5.26
N SER A 279 4.28 16.01 5.96
CA SER A 279 3.95 17.42 6.23
C SER A 279 3.73 18.28 4.98
N ASP A 280 4.32 17.94 3.84
CA ASP A 280 4.14 18.65 2.58
C ASP A 280 2.75 18.33 1.99
N ILE A 281 2.32 17.06 2.05
CA ILE A 281 0.97 16.64 1.66
C ILE A 281 -0.08 17.32 2.55
N GLN A 282 0.11 17.29 3.86
CA GLN A 282 -0.84 17.93 4.78
C GLN A 282 -0.96 19.43 4.57
N ARG A 283 0.17 20.11 4.30
CA ARG A 283 0.17 21.55 4.03
C ARG A 283 -0.69 21.86 2.82
N TYR A 284 -0.61 21.03 1.78
CA TYR A 284 -1.45 21.18 0.61
C TYR A 284 -2.93 20.96 0.94
N ILE A 285 -3.27 19.86 1.60
CA ILE A 285 -4.65 19.55 2.01
C ILE A 285 -5.23 20.73 2.79
N ARG A 286 -4.51 21.21 3.81
CA ARG A 286 -4.92 22.40 4.58
C ARG A 286 -5.10 23.65 3.71
N LYS A 287 -4.25 23.87 2.72
CA LYS A 287 -4.35 25.04 1.81
C LYS A 287 -5.59 24.95 0.92
N VAL A 288 -5.93 23.78 0.39
CA VAL A 288 -7.11 23.58 -0.47
C VAL A 288 -8.39 23.70 0.35
N PHE A 289 -8.51 22.88 1.39
CA PHE A 289 -9.72 22.86 2.21
C PHE A 289 -9.88 24.13 3.05
N GLY A 290 -8.78 24.76 3.46
CA GLY A 290 -8.79 26.07 4.14
C GLY A 290 -9.23 27.22 3.23
N LYS A 291 -8.88 27.18 1.93
CA LYS A 291 -9.39 28.14 0.93
C LYS A 291 -10.88 27.95 0.67
N GLN A 292 -11.37 26.71 0.67
CA GLN A 292 -12.79 26.42 0.46
C GLN A 292 -13.66 27.02 1.57
N ASN A 293 -13.23 26.88 2.84
CA ASN A 293 -13.96 27.46 3.98
C ASN A 293 -13.98 29.00 3.96
N SER A 294 -12.94 29.63 3.43
CA SER A 294 -12.90 31.10 3.29
C SER A 294 -13.76 31.60 2.13
N ILE A 295 -13.87 30.86 1.02
CA ILE A 295 -14.78 31.19 -0.09
C ILE A 295 -16.26 31.01 0.34
N VAL A 296 -16.58 29.93 1.07
CA VAL A 296 -17.94 29.70 1.60
C VAL A 296 -18.33 30.80 2.60
N ALA A 297 -17.42 31.19 3.50
CA ALA A 297 -17.65 32.31 4.43
C ALA A 297 -17.84 33.66 3.73
N VAL A 298 -17.15 33.92 2.62
CA VAL A 298 -17.35 35.14 1.82
C VAL A 298 -18.69 35.10 1.07
N SER A 299 -19.09 33.94 0.55
CA SER A 299 -20.40 33.79 -0.12
C SER A 299 -21.59 33.90 0.84
N SER A 300 -21.44 33.47 2.11
CA SER A 300 -22.48 33.63 3.12
C SER A 300 -22.56 35.06 3.68
N CYS A 301 -21.46 35.83 3.66
CA CYS A 301 -21.47 37.25 3.99
C CYS A 301 -22.03 38.15 2.85
N LEU A 302 -22.01 37.69 1.60
CA LEU A 302 -22.57 38.44 0.46
C LEU A 302 -24.09 38.22 0.27
N ASN A 303 -24.67 37.21 0.93
CA ASN A 303 -26.10 36.89 0.89
C ASN A 303 -26.87 37.36 2.14
N ARG A 304 -26.33 38.33 2.88
CA ARG A 304 -26.97 38.98 4.03
C ARG A 304 -27.01 40.49 3.83
#